data_AF-A0A1B0BX88-F1
#
_entry.id   AF-A0A1B0BX88-F1
#
_cell.length_a   1.000
_cell.length_b   1.000
_cell.length_c   1.000
_cell.angle_alpha   90.00
_cell.angle_beta   90.00
_cell.angle_gamma   90.00
#
_symmetry.space_group_name_H-M   'P 1'
#
loop_
_entity.id
_entity.type
_entity.pdbx_description
1 polymer ?
#
loop_
_entity_poly.entity_id
_entity_poly.type
_entity_poly.pdbx_seq_one_letter_code
_entity_poly.pdbx_strand_id
1 'polypeptide(L)'
;MYSRNFANVSSLFHSATYLNAYCSHKYLKMISLESVIENNNKSMKLVDALKSELTAIQAELLNRKKSELRGENARLQKQVESVKAELIALECRNGKKQIPLPGTRSLNTASCDDSTDNQPQQFQKKENEKTKLEKGKKVTKEKTQEKTKNAAIIEVPVDVRRLDLRIGKIVEVSRHPDADSLYVEKIDCGESQARTVISGLVKFVPLEEMENRLVVVLCNLKPVKMRGILSEGMVMCASSTDKIEVLSPPENAMPGDLI
;
A
#
# COMPACT_ATOMS: atom_id res chain seq x y z
N MET A 1 -80.03 37.66 -45.42
CA MET A 1 -79.02 36.73 -44.84
C MET A 1 -77.79 37.50 -44.33
N TYR A 2 -77.86 38.24 -43.21
CA TYR A 2 -76.67 38.96 -42.68
C TYR A 2 -76.73 39.15 -41.16
N SER A 3 -76.58 38.07 -40.38
CA SER A 3 -76.37 38.17 -38.92
C SER A 3 -75.73 36.91 -38.30
N ARG A 4 -74.54 36.52 -38.79
CA ARG A 4 -73.75 35.41 -38.18
C ARG A 4 -72.22 35.64 -38.10
N ASN A 5 -71.67 36.75 -38.61
CA ASN A 5 -70.20 36.92 -38.74
C ASN A 5 -69.52 37.85 -37.70
N PHE A 6 -70.26 38.62 -36.89
CA PHE A 6 -69.62 39.59 -35.99
C PHE A 6 -68.98 38.97 -34.72
N ALA A 7 -69.49 37.85 -34.23
CA ALA A 7 -68.97 37.20 -33.02
C ALA A 7 -67.57 36.57 -33.20
N ASN A 8 -67.20 36.20 -34.43
CA ASN A 8 -65.95 35.47 -34.70
C ASN A 8 -64.72 36.40 -34.75
N VAL A 9 -64.91 37.66 -35.15
CA VAL A 9 -63.79 38.62 -35.30
C VAL A 9 -63.22 39.04 -33.94
N SER A 10 -64.07 39.25 -32.93
CA SER A 10 -63.64 39.70 -31.59
C SER A 10 -62.79 38.65 -30.85
N SER A 11 -63.10 37.35 -31.01
CA SER A 11 -62.33 36.26 -30.39
C SER A 11 -60.95 36.09 -31.07
N LEU A 12 -60.87 36.28 -32.39
CA LEU A 12 -59.61 36.28 -33.13
C LEU A 12 -58.66 37.41 -32.69
N PHE A 13 -59.16 38.62 -32.44
CA PHE A 13 -58.35 39.74 -31.94
C PHE A 13 -57.87 39.52 -30.49
N HIS A 14 -58.69 38.93 -29.61
CA HIS A 14 -58.25 38.57 -28.25
C HIS A 14 -57.24 37.41 -28.26
N SER A 15 -57.41 36.42 -29.15
CA SER A 15 -56.45 35.32 -29.31
C SER A 15 -55.09 35.82 -29.81
N ALA A 16 -55.07 36.69 -30.83
CA ALA A 16 -53.83 37.23 -31.41
C ALA A 16 -53.02 38.10 -30.43
N THR A 17 -53.70 38.90 -29.60
CA THR A 17 -53.04 39.72 -28.56
C THR A 17 -52.47 38.86 -27.43
N TYR A 18 -53.21 37.83 -26.99
CA TYR A 18 -52.72 36.88 -25.98
C TYR A 18 -51.50 36.08 -26.46
N LEU A 19 -51.51 35.63 -27.74
CA LEU A 19 -50.39 34.91 -28.34
C LEU A 19 -49.12 35.77 -28.42
N ASN A 20 -49.25 37.05 -28.79
CA ASN A 20 -48.12 37.98 -28.85
C ASN A 20 -47.54 38.28 -27.45
N ALA A 21 -48.39 38.49 -26.44
CA ALA A 21 -47.95 38.69 -25.07
C ALA A 21 -47.20 37.47 -24.52
N TYR A 22 -47.72 36.25 -24.77
CA TYR A 22 -47.08 35.00 -24.38
C TYR A 22 -45.74 34.77 -25.12
N CYS A 23 -45.68 35.10 -26.42
CA CYS A 23 -44.45 35.04 -27.21
C CYS A 23 -43.39 36.00 -26.66
N SER A 24 -43.74 37.26 -26.38
CA SER A 24 -42.86 38.26 -25.80
C SER A 24 -42.33 37.85 -24.42
N HIS A 25 -43.21 37.40 -23.51
CA HIS A 25 -42.80 36.94 -22.18
C HIS A 25 -41.87 35.71 -22.24
N LYS A 26 -42.17 34.75 -23.13
CA LYS A 26 -41.29 33.60 -23.39
C LYS A 26 -39.93 34.04 -23.93
N TYR A 27 -39.88 35.04 -24.81
CA TYR A 27 -38.64 35.58 -25.38
C TYR A 27 -37.77 36.29 -24.33
N LEU A 28 -38.35 37.14 -23.47
CA LEU A 28 -37.60 37.74 -22.35
C LEU A 28 -37.06 36.66 -21.39
N LYS A 29 -37.84 35.62 -21.10
CA LYS A 29 -37.40 34.51 -20.23
C LYS A 29 -36.24 33.73 -20.86
N MET A 30 -36.26 33.51 -22.18
CA MET A 30 -35.13 32.92 -22.91
C MET A 30 -33.86 33.77 -22.83
N ILE A 31 -33.95 35.10 -23.02
CA ILE A 31 -32.80 36.02 -22.90
C ILE A 31 -32.21 35.96 -21.48
N SER A 32 -33.05 35.94 -20.44
CA SER A 32 -32.58 35.83 -19.06
C SER A 32 -31.86 34.50 -18.78
N LEU A 33 -32.33 33.40 -19.39
CA LEU A 33 -31.74 32.08 -19.24
C LEU A 33 -30.37 31.98 -19.95
N GLU A 34 -30.24 32.57 -21.14
CA GLU A 34 -28.98 32.59 -21.90
C GLU A 34 -27.89 33.34 -21.12
N SER A 35 -28.22 34.48 -20.50
CA SER A 35 -27.28 35.22 -19.64
C SER A 35 -26.84 34.41 -18.40
N VAL A 36 -27.75 33.64 -17.79
CA VAL A 36 -27.41 32.72 -16.69
C VAL A 36 -26.50 31.59 -17.15
N ILE A 37 -26.74 31.01 -18.33
CA ILE A 37 -25.89 29.98 -18.94
C ILE A 37 -24.50 30.55 -19.23
N GLU A 38 -24.41 31.75 -19.82
CA GLU A 38 -23.12 32.39 -20.12
C GLU A 38 -22.31 32.70 -18.86
N ASN A 39 -22.97 33.18 -17.79
CA ASN A 39 -22.33 33.43 -16.50
C ASN A 39 -21.86 32.14 -15.81
N ASN A 40 -22.65 31.07 -15.87
CA ASN A 40 -22.23 29.74 -15.39
C ASN A 40 -21.02 29.22 -16.17
N ASN A 41 -21.01 29.37 -17.50
CA ASN A 41 -19.89 28.98 -18.35
C ASN A 41 -18.61 29.80 -18.06
N LYS A 42 -18.73 31.10 -17.80
CA LYS A 42 -17.62 31.96 -17.34
C LYS A 42 -17.08 31.49 -15.98
N SER A 43 -17.98 31.15 -15.05
CA SER A 43 -17.64 30.64 -13.72
C SER A 43 -16.93 29.29 -13.79
N MET A 44 -17.39 28.36 -14.65
CA MET A 44 -16.71 27.07 -14.87
C MET A 44 -15.29 27.25 -15.42
N LYS A 45 -15.10 28.12 -16.42
CA LYS A 45 -13.75 28.42 -16.97
C LYS A 45 -12.80 28.96 -15.90
N LEU A 46 -13.26 29.84 -15.02
CA LEU A 46 -12.46 30.35 -13.89
C LEU A 46 -12.12 29.24 -12.89
N VAL A 47 -13.09 28.39 -12.54
CA VAL A 47 -12.88 27.24 -11.64
C VAL A 47 -11.87 26.26 -12.22
N ASP A 48 -11.93 25.96 -13.52
CA ASP A 48 -11.01 25.02 -14.16
C ASP A 48 -9.59 25.60 -14.33
N ALA A 49 -9.47 26.92 -14.57
CA ALA A 49 -8.18 27.62 -14.51
C ALA A 49 -7.56 27.52 -13.11
N LEU A 50 -8.31 27.86 -12.05
CA LEU A 50 -7.84 27.76 -10.66
C LEU A 50 -7.47 26.33 -10.26
N LYS A 51 -8.23 25.31 -10.70
CA LYS A 51 -7.84 23.90 -10.51
C LYS A 51 -6.49 23.60 -11.17
N SER A 52 -6.26 24.07 -12.39
CA SER A 52 -5.00 23.81 -13.11
C SER A 52 -3.80 24.45 -12.39
N GLU A 53 -3.93 25.68 -11.89
CA GLU A 53 -2.91 26.35 -11.09
C GLU A 53 -2.65 25.61 -9.77
N LEU A 54 -3.70 25.18 -9.05
CA LEU A 54 -3.55 24.36 -7.84
C LEU A 54 -2.80 23.05 -8.11
N THR A 55 -3.09 22.35 -9.21
CA THR A 55 -2.35 21.12 -9.57
C THR A 55 -0.88 21.40 -9.90
N ALA A 56 -0.56 22.53 -10.54
CA ALA A 56 0.81 22.94 -10.82
C ALA A 56 1.59 23.25 -9.53
N ILE A 57 0.99 23.99 -8.60
CA ILE A 57 1.58 24.30 -7.28
C ILE A 57 1.82 23.01 -6.48
N GLN A 58 0.84 22.09 -6.45
CA GLN A 58 0.99 20.79 -5.79
C GLN A 58 2.12 19.96 -6.40
N ALA A 59 2.24 19.91 -7.73
CA ALA A 59 3.32 19.21 -8.41
C ALA A 59 4.69 19.83 -8.10
N GLU A 60 4.79 21.16 -8.01
CA GLU A 60 6.03 21.84 -7.64
C GLU A 60 6.45 21.53 -6.19
N LEU A 61 5.52 21.63 -5.23
CA LEU A 61 5.76 21.29 -3.82
C LEU A 61 6.21 19.83 -3.65
N LEU A 62 5.57 18.90 -4.37
CA LEU A 62 5.96 17.48 -4.36
C LEU A 62 7.36 17.30 -4.94
N ASN A 63 7.70 17.97 -6.04
CA ASN A 63 9.04 17.92 -6.62
C ASN A 63 10.12 18.52 -5.71
N ARG A 64 9.84 19.65 -5.03
CA ARG A 64 10.72 20.21 -3.99
C ARG A 64 10.95 19.20 -2.87
N LYS A 65 9.89 18.62 -2.30
CA LYS A 65 9.99 17.64 -1.21
C LYS A 65 10.73 16.36 -1.61
N LYS A 66 10.53 15.90 -2.85
CA LYS A 66 11.25 14.78 -3.45
C LYS A 66 12.74 15.07 -3.62
N SER A 67 13.12 16.32 -3.89
CA SER A 67 14.52 16.76 -3.96
C SER A 67 15.18 16.77 -2.57
N GLU A 68 14.50 17.35 -1.57
CA GLU A 68 14.94 17.35 -0.16
C GLU A 68 15.21 15.92 0.34
N LEU A 69 14.21 15.03 0.21
CA LEU A 69 14.31 13.64 0.65
C LEU A 69 15.41 12.87 -0.08
N ARG A 70 15.71 13.19 -1.35
CA ARG A 70 16.85 12.60 -2.07
C ARG A 70 18.18 13.08 -1.51
N GLY A 71 18.31 14.37 -1.19
CA GLY A 71 19.51 14.93 -0.56
C GLY A 71 19.76 14.36 0.85
N GLU A 72 18.71 14.25 1.65
CA GLU A 72 18.77 13.66 2.99
C GLU A 72 19.14 12.17 2.95
N ASN A 73 18.49 11.37 2.11
CA ASN A 73 18.85 9.96 1.93
C ASN A 73 20.30 9.78 1.47
N ALA A 74 20.80 10.62 0.56
CA ALA A 74 22.21 10.58 0.13
C ALA A 74 23.19 10.94 1.25
N ARG A 75 22.82 11.86 2.15
CA ARG A 75 23.61 12.20 3.35
C ARG A 75 23.62 11.05 4.36
N LEU A 76 22.45 10.46 4.64
CA LEU A 76 22.29 9.31 5.54
C LEU A 76 23.07 8.09 5.02
N GLN A 77 23.03 7.81 3.71
CA GLN A 77 23.82 6.75 3.08
C GLN A 77 25.33 6.94 3.32
N LYS A 78 25.87 8.16 3.11
CA LYS A 78 27.28 8.46 3.41
C LYS A 78 27.63 8.30 4.89
N GLN A 79 26.73 8.66 5.81
CA GLN A 79 26.93 8.45 7.24
C GLN A 79 26.95 6.96 7.59
N VAL A 80 26.02 6.17 7.04
CA VAL A 80 25.99 4.71 7.20
C VAL A 80 27.24 4.05 6.64
N GLU A 81 27.72 4.47 5.45
CA GLU A 81 28.97 3.99 4.87
C GLU A 81 30.18 4.31 5.75
N SER A 82 30.29 5.54 6.27
CA SER A 82 31.36 5.96 7.18
C SER A 82 31.38 5.15 8.47
N VAL A 83 30.24 5.06 9.17
CA VAL A 83 30.13 4.32 10.44
C VAL A 83 30.34 2.82 10.23
N LYS A 84 29.90 2.27 9.10
CA LYS A 84 30.15 0.87 8.73
C LYS A 84 31.63 0.61 8.45
N ALA A 85 32.34 1.53 7.79
CA ALA A 85 33.78 1.41 7.56
C ALA A 85 34.57 1.48 8.88
N GLU A 86 34.21 2.39 9.77
CA GLU A 86 34.79 2.50 11.12
C GLU A 86 34.55 1.23 11.95
N LEU A 87 33.31 0.71 11.94
CA LEU A 87 32.98 -0.56 12.61
C LEU A 87 33.83 -1.72 12.07
N ILE A 88 33.93 -1.88 10.76
CA ILE A 88 34.75 -2.94 10.14
C ILE A 88 36.22 -2.79 10.55
N ALA A 89 36.76 -1.57 10.59
CA ALA A 89 38.14 -1.33 11.03
C ALA A 89 38.36 -1.74 12.50
N LEU A 90 37.42 -1.44 13.40
CA LEU A 90 37.45 -1.87 14.81
C LEU A 90 37.29 -3.39 14.96
N GLU A 91 36.42 -4.02 14.17
CA GLU A 91 36.22 -5.48 14.21
C GLU A 91 37.44 -6.25 13.70
N CYS A 92 38.07 -5.80 12.60
CA CYS A 92 39.34 -6.32 12.12
C CYS A 92 40.47 -6.15 13.15
N ARG A 93 40.55 -4.98 13.80
CA ARG A 93 41.54 -4.72 14.87
C ARG A 93 41.38 -5.67 16.06
N ASN A 94 40.15 -6.05 16.38
CA ASN A 94 39.81 -6.98 17.44
C ASN A 94 39.78 -8.46 16.96
N GLY A 95 40.39 -8.78 15.81
CA GLY A 95 40.60 -10.15 15.33
C GLY A 95 39.37 -10.84 14.74
N LYS A 96 38.24 -10.13 14.54
CA LYS A 96 37.08 -10.69 13.85
C LYS A 96 37.30 -10.66 12.34
N LYS A 97 37.01 -11.77 11.65
CA LYS A 97 37.12 -11.87 10.18
C LYS A 97 35.82 -11.44 9.51
N GLN A 98 35.86 -10.42 8.67
CA GLN A 98 34.72 -10.01 7.86
C GLN A 98 34.40 -11.08 6.79
N ILE A 99 33.16 -11.58 6.78
CA ILE A 99 32.68 -12.49 5.74
C ILE A 99 31.89 -11.68 4.69
N PRO A 100 32.26 -11.68 3.40
CA PRO A 100 31.49 -11.01 2.36
C PRO A 100 30.10 -11.63 2.19
N LEU A 101 29.06 -10.81 2.20
CA LEU A 101 27.70 -11.26 1.93
C LEU A 101 27.55 -11.59 0.43
N PRO A 102 27.04 -12.78 0.05
CA PRO A 102 26.86 -13.16 -1.35
C PRO A 102 25.74 -12.33 -1.99
N GLY A 103 26.09 -11.51 -2.99
CA GLY A 103 25.13 -10.76 -3.81
C GLY A 103 25.54 -9.32 -4.12
N THR A 104 26.41 -8.70 -3.33
CA THR A 104 26.89 -7.32 -3.55
C THR A 104 28.20 -7.26 -4.34
N ARG A 105 28.18 -6.52 -5.45
CA ARG A 105 29.28 -6.44 -6.43
C ARG A 105 30.32 -5.38 -6.01
N SER A 106 31.44 -5.88 -5.48
CA SER A 106 32.75 -5.21 -5.29
C SER A 106 32.83 -3.86 -4.56
N LEU A 107 33.61 -3.87 -3.47
CA LEU A 107 34.55 -2.78 -3.18
C LEU A 107 35.96 -3.39 -3.18
N ASN A 108 36.80 -2.96 -4.12
CA ASN A 108 38.22 -3.28 -4.13
C ASN A 108 38.97 -2.28 -3.24
N THR A 109 39.77 -2.77 -2.30
CA THR A 109 40.99 -2.09 -1.83
C THR A 109 42.07 -3.14 -1.63
N ALA A 110 43.24 -2.92 -2.24
CA ALA A 110 44.40 -3.81 -2.19
C ALA A 110 45.32 -3.48 -1.00
N SER A 111 46.33 -4.35 -0.81
CA SER A 111 47.39 -4.36 0.22
C SER A 111 46.91 -4.48 1.68
N CYS A 112 47.47 -5.34 2.51
CA CYS A 112 48.89 -5.68 2.66
C CYS A 112 49.23 -7.19 2.62
N ASP A 113 50.47 -7.48 2.21
CA ASP A 113 51.07 -8.81 2.11
C ASP A 113 51.61 -9.34 3.46
N ASP A 114 52.21 -10.54 3.37
CA ASP A 114 53.14 -11.21 4.29
C ASP A 114 52.53 -12.28 5.23
N SER A 115 52.94 -13.55 5.22
CA SER A 115 53.74 -14.30 4.23
C SER A 115 53.61 -15.82 4.41
N THR A 116 54.13 -16.56 3.41
CA THR A 116 54.67 -17.95 3.38
C THR A 116 53.97 -18.97 2.47
N ASP A 117 54.65 -19.24 1.35
CA ASP A 117 54.95 -20.55 0.71
C ASP A 117 53.83 -21.63 0.61
N ASN A 118 53.57 -22.25 -0.54
CA ASN A 118 54.51 -22.63 -1.60
C ASN A 118 53.76 -23.11 -2.87
N GLN A 119 54.31 -22.83 -4.06
CA GLN A 119 54.02 -23.51 -5.33
C GLN A 119 55.32 -23.51 -6.15
N PRO A 120 55.64 -24.57 -6.94
CA PRO A 120 54.74 -25.04 -7.99
C PRO A 120 54.62 -26.56 -8.20
N GLN A 121 53.72 -26.86 -9.12
CA GLN A 121 53.19 -28.15 -9.56
C GLN A 121 54.23 -29.04 -10.27
N GLN A 122 54.02 -30.37 -10.24
CA GLN A 122 54.17 -31.20 -11.45
C GLN A 122 53.33 -32.50 -11.40
N PHE A 123 52.80 -32.88 -12.56
CA PHE A 123 51.97 -34.07 -12.80
C PHE A 123 52.82 -35.32 -13.07
N GLN A 124 52.41 -36.49 -12.58
CA GLN A 124 52.49 -37.77 -13.33
C GLN A 124 51.60 -38.88 -12.71
N LYS A 125 51.09 -39.78 -13.56
CA LYS A 125 50.23 -40.93 -13.21
C LYS A 125 51.01 -42.25 -13.23
N LYS A 126 50.65 -43.22 -12.38
CA LYS A 126 50.28 -44.62 -12.76
C LYS A 126 49.81 -45.48 -11.57
N GLU A 127 49.14 -46.59 -11.88
CA GLU A 127 48.53 -47.56 -10.95
C GLU A 127 49.58 -48.38 -10.13
N ASN A 128 49.31 -49.09 -9.03
CA ASN A 128 48.09 -49.71 -8.49
C ASN A 128 48.23 -49.89 -6.93
N GLU A 129 47.38 -50.52 -6.09
CA GLU A 129 46.23 -51.43 -6.31
C GLU A 129 45.08 -51.34 -5.25
N LYS A 130 45.13 -52.11 -4.14
CA LYS A 130 44.01 -52.38 -3.21
C LYS A 130 44.47 -52.60 -1.76
N THR A 131 43.81 -51.97 -0.79
CA THR A 131 43.26 -52.68 0.39
C THR A 131 41.99 -51.98 0.88
N LYS A 132 41.10 -52.71 1.58
CA LYS A 132 39.74 -52.27 1.97
C LYS A 132 39.69 -51.71 3.41
N LEU A 133 38.47 -51.29 3.78
CA LEU A 133 37.94 -50.92 5.10
C LEU A 133 38.22 -49.49 5.59
N GLU A 134 37.28 -48.77 6.21
CA GLU A 134 35.79 -48.82 6.19
C GLU A 134 35.25 -47.45 6.69
N LYS A 135 34.05 -47.04 6.22
CA LYS A 135 33.05 -46.13 6.87
C LYS A 135 33.55 -44.82 7.55
N GLY A 136 33.03 -43.62 7.25
CA GLY A 136 31.84 -43.28 6.46
C GLY A 136 31.72 -41.78 6.12
N LYS A 137 30.77 -41.46 5.24
CA LYS A 137 30.66 -40.19 4.50
C LYS A 137 30.15 -39.00 5.32
N LYS A 138 30.79 -37.85 5.12
CA LYS A 138 30.15 -36.52 5.01
C LYS A 138 29.72 -36.28 3.54
N VAL A 139 29.07 -35.15 3.26
CA VAL A 139 28.76 -34.56 1.92
C VAL A 139 27.31 -34.70 1.42
N THR A 140 26.56 -33.64 1.74
CA THR A 140 25.51 -32.96 0.95
C THR A 140 25.73 -32.96 -0.57
N LYS A 141 24.69 -33.20 -1.37
CA LYS A 141 24.47 -32.74 -2.77
C LYS A 141 23.14 -33.35 -3.29
N GLU A 142 22.32 -32.72 -4.14
CA GLU A 142 22.33 -31.35 -4.68
C GLU A 142 20.92 -30.94 -5.16
N LYS A 143 20.79 -29.67 -5.57
CA LYS A 143 19.62 -29.02 -6.21
C LYS A 143 19.09 -29.83 -7.41
N THR A 144 17.88 -29.62 -7.94
CA THR A 144 17.39 -28.43 -8.70
C THR A 144 15.93 -28.75 -9.09
N GLN A 145 14.95 -27.84 -9.12
CA GLN A 145 14.74 -26.83 -10.16
C GLN A 145 13.80 -25.70 -9.70
N GLU A 146 14.34 -24.51 -9.48
CA GLU A 146 13.57 -23.28 -9.68
C GLU A 146 13.43 -23.08 -11.19
N LYS A 147 12.18 -23.10 -11.71
CA LYS A 147 11.90 -22.63 -13.07
C LYS A 147 11.52 -21.16 -13.01
N THR A 148 12.48 -20.32 -13.41
CA THR A 148 12.26 -18.93 -13.77
C THR A 148 11.06 -18.79 -14.69
N LYS A 149 9.99 -18.16 -14.21
CA LYS A 149 9.00 -17.52 -15.07
C LYS A 149 9.12 -16.02 -14.84
N ASN A 150 9.85 -15.35 -15.72
CA ASN A 150 9.65 -13.94 -15.97
C ASN A 150 8.25 -13.81 -16.60
N ALA A 151 7.22 -13.76 -15.75
CA ALA A 151 5.94 -13.23 -16.18
C ALA A 151 6.19 -11.77 -16.53
N ALA A 152 5.81 -11.37 -17.75
CA ALA A 152 5.74 -9.96 -18.10
C ALA A 152 4.89 -9.26 -17.02
N ILE A 153 5.34 -8.09 -16.56
CA ILE A 153 4.55 -7.25 -15.67
C ILE A 153 3.38 -6.73 -16.51
N ILE A 154 2.31 -7.53 -16.57
CA ILE A 154 0.98 -7.02 -16.84
C ILE A 154 0.75 -6.00 -15.73
N GLU A 155 0.56 -4.73 -16.10
CA GLU A 155 0.11 -3.71 -15.17
C GLU A 155 -1.34 -4.02 -14.78
N VAL A 156 -1.50 -5.00 -13.88
CA VAL A 156 -2.79 -5.33 -13.29
C VAL A 156 -3.23 -4.10 -12.50
N PRO A 157 -4.39 -3.50 -12.82
CA PRO A 157 -4.85 -2.31 -12.14
C PRO A 157 -4.88 -2.55 -10.62
N VAL A 158 -4.37 -1.58 -9.87
CA VAL A 158 -4.41 -1.62 -8.41
C VAL A 158 -5.82 -1.25 -7.99
N ASP A 159 -6.59 -2.28 -7.65
CA ASP A 159 -8.00 -2.20 -7.31
C ASP A 159 -8.26 -2.88 -5.96
N VAL A 160 -9.24 -2.37 -5.21
CA VAL A 160 -9.67 -2.85 -3.88
C VAL A 160 -10.11 -4.32 -3.93
N ARG A 161 -10.62 -4.78 -5.08
CA ARG A 161 -10.98 -6.19 -5.38
C ARG A 161 -9.84 -7.20 -5.17
N ARG A 162 -8.61 -6.74 -4.98
CA ARG A 162 -7.44 -7.58 -4.66
C ARG A 162 -7.23 -7.80 -3.15
N LEU A 163 -7.99 -7.13 -2.29
CA LEU A 163 -7.95 -7.27 -0.84
C LEU A 163 -9.02 -8.29 -0.41
N ASP A 164 -8.67 -9.19 0.51
CA ASP A 164 -9.62 -10.11 1.13
C ASP A 164 -10.02 -9.53 2.49
N LEU A 165 -11.00 -8.64 2.46
CA LEU A 165 -11.55 -7.98 3.65
C LEU A 165 -12.75 -8.77 4.14
N ARG A 166 -12.71 -9.25 5.38
CA ARG A 166 -13.80 -9.99 6.00
C ARG A 166 -14.17 -9.43 7.36
N ILE A 167 -15.39 -9.71 7.77
CA ILE A 167 -15.85 -9.52 9.13
C ILE A 167 -15.26 -10.62 10.02
N GLY A 168 -14.66 -10.21 11.14
CA GLY A 168 -14.13 -11.09 12.15
C GLY A 168 -14.69 -10.78 13.53
N LYS A 169 -14.88 -11.78 14.37
CA LYS A 169 -15.21 -11.62 15.79
C LYS A 169 -14.00 -11.94 16.66
N ILE A 170 -13.62 -11.01 17.54
CA ILE A 170 -12.56 -11.26 18.53
C ILE A 170 -13.12 -12.21 19.61
N VAL A 171 -12.59 -13.44 19.65
CA VAL A 171 -13.02 -14.50 20.59
C VAL A 171 -12.23 -14.41 21.90
N GLU A 172 -10.94 -14.15 21.80
CA GLU A 172 -10.03 -13.94 22.94
C GLU A 172 -9.09 -12.79 22.61
N VAL A 173 -8.75 -11.95 23.58
CA VAL A 173 -7.70 -10.94 23.48
C VAL A 173 -6.82 -10.98 24.73
N SER A 174 -5.52 -10.83 24.53
CA SER A 174 -4.53 -10.84 25.61
C SER A 174 -3.41 -9.85 25.31
N ARG A 175 -2.69 -9.36 26.33
CA ARG A 175 -1.48 -8.55 26.10
C ARG A 175 -0.33 -9.45 25.68
N HIS A 176 0.46 -9.01 24.71
CA HIS A 176 1.60 -9.78 24.20
C HIS A 176 2.67 -9.94 25.30
N PRO A 177 3.17 -11.16 25.58
CA PRO A 177 4.08 -11.41 26.71
C PRO A 177 5.37 -10.58 26.63
N ASP A 178 5.96 -10.49 25.44
CA ASP A 178 7.17 -9.68 25.21
C ASP A 178 6.89 -8.24 24.76
N ALA A 179 5.66 -7.71 24.85
CA ALA A 179 5.35 -6.35 24.34
C ALA A 179 4.12 -5.65 24.94
N ASP A 180 4.39 -4.62 25.74
CA ASP A 180 3.36 -3.78 26.38
C ASP A 180 2.48 -2.98 25.41
N SER A 181 2.89 -2.84 24.15
CA SER A 181 2.19 -2.06 23.13
C SER A 181 1.37 -2.90 22.15
N LEU A 182 1.31 -4.23 22.32
CA LEU A 182 0.65 -5.14 21.39
C LEU A 182 -0.39 -6.02 22.10
N TYR A 183 -1.54 -6.19 21.46
CA TYR A 183 -2.48 -7.25 21.79
C TYR A 183 -2.24 -8.48 20.89
N VAL A 184 -2.58 -9.65 21.43
CA VAL A 184 -2.69 -10.93 20.72
C VAL A 184 -4.15 -11.32 20.76
N GLU A 185 -4.78 -11.31 19.59
CA GLU A 185 -6.21 -11.51 19.38
C GLU A 185 -6.41 -12.84 18.64
N LYS A 186 -7.36 -13.67 19.09
CA LYS A 186 -7.90 -14.77 18.30
C LYS A 186 -9.17 -14.29 17.64
N ILE A 187 -9.16 -14.21 16.31
CA ILE A 187 -10.30 -13.68 15.54
C ILE A 187 -10.92 -14.81 14.72
N ASP A 188 -12.20 -15.07 14.94
CA ASP A 188 -13.01 -15.92 14.07
C ASP A 188 -13.40 -15.12 12.82
N CYS A 189 -12.92 -15.54 11.66
CA CYS A 189 -13.24 -14.96 10.35
C CYS A 189 -14.10 -15.92 9.48
N GLY A 190 -14.93 -16.76 10.10
CA GLY A 190 -15.75 -17.76 9.40
C GLY A 190 -14.94 -18.94 8.84
N GLU A 191 -13.76 -19.20 9.42
CA GLU A 191 -12.85 -20.29 9.02
C GLU A 191 -12.87 -21.41 10.06
N SER A 192 -12.33 -22.59 9.73
CA SER A 192 -12.33 -23.75 10.65
C SER A 192 -11.48 -23.57 11.92
N GLN A 193 -10.61 -22.55 11.94
CA GLN A 193 -9.81 -22.15 13.10
C GLN A 193 -9.77 -20.62 13.19
N ALA A 194 -9.86 -20.09 14.41
CA ALA A 194 -9.66 -18.66 14.65
C ALA A 194 -8.20 -18.28 14.36
N ARG A 195 -8.02 -17.19 13.60
CA ARG A 195 -6.69 -16.69 13.22
C ARG A 195 -6.05 -15.95 14.38
N THR A 196 -4.73 -16.06 14.51
CA THR A 196 -3.98 -15.23 15.45
C THR A 196 -3.64 -13.90 14.77
N VAL A 197 -4.04 -12.78 15.37
CA VAL A 197 -3.76 -11.42 14.89
C VAL A 197 -3.09 -10.61 15.98
N ILE A 198 -2.08 -9.82 15.61
CA ILE A 198 -1.32 -8.98 16.55
C ILE A 198 -1.61 -7.52 16.22
N SER A 199 -2.26 -6.80 17.15
CA SER A 199 -2.69 -5.41 16.94
C SER A 199 -1.90 -4.44 17.83
N GLY A 200 -1.73 -3.20 17.35
CA GLY A 200 -1.04 -2.13 18.08
C GLY A 200 -1.94 -1.27 18.96
N LEU A 201 -3.06 -1.80 19.44
CA LEU A 201 -4.19 -1.00 19.94
C LEU A 201 -4.17 -0.69 21.44
N VAL A 202 -3.19 -1.20 22.21
CA VAL A 202 -3.12 -1.08 23.69
C VAL A 202 -3.19 0.36 24.22
N LYS A 203 -2.77 1.35 23.42
CA LYS A 203 -2.81 2.78 23.79
C LYS A 203 -4.12 3.49 23.44
N PHE A 204 -4.99 2.86 22.66
CA PHE A 204 -6.15 3.48 22.03
C PHE A 204 -7.48 2.83 22.41
N VAL A 205 -7.50 1.51 22.63
CA VAL A 205 -8.69 0.74 22.98
C VAL A 205 -8.38 -0.10 24.22
N PRO A 206 -9.19 -0.04 25.29
CA PRO A 206 -9.03 -0.89 26.47
C PRO A 206 -9.34 -2.36 26.13
N LEU A 207 -8.90 -3.30 26.98
CA LEU A 207 -9.02 -4.74 26.71
C LEU A 207 -10.50 -5.17 26.65
N GLU A 208 -11.29 -4.59 27.54
CA GLU A 208 -12.71 -4.84 27.76
C GLU A 208 -13.58 -4.43 26.55
N GLU A 209 -13.13 -3.46 25.76
CA GLU A 209 -13.78 -3.04 24.50
C GLU A 209 -13.33 -3.86 23.28
N MET A 210 -12.31 -4.71 23.42
CA MET A 210 -11.82 -5.58 22.35
C MET A 210 -12.43 -6.98 22.44
N GLU A 211 -12.75 -7.49 23.63
CA GLU A 211 -13.43 -8.78 23.80
C GLU A 211 -14.79 -8.81 23.10
N ASN A 212 -15.09 -9.91 22.39
CA ASN A 212 -16.35 -10.16 21.66
C ASN A 212 -16.72 -9.13 20.57
N ARG A 213 -15.85 -8.16 20.28
CA ARG A 213 -16.09 -7.11 19.28
C ARG A 213 -16.05 -7.68 17.85
N LEU A 214 -16.98 -7.22 17.02
CA LEU A 214 -16.92 -7.40 15.57
C LEU A 214 -16.00 -6.34 14.95
N VAL A 215 -15.10 -6.78 14.08
CA VAL A 215 -14.05 -5.96 13.45
C VAL A 215 -13.90 -6.33 11.98
N VAL A 216 -13.29 -5.45 11.19
CA VAL A 216 -12.91 -5.75 9.81
C VAL A 216 -11.46 -6.25 9.78
N VAL A 217 -11.20 -7.38 9.14
CA VAL A 217 -9.87 -8.03 9.06
C VAL A 217 -9.43 -8.20 7.61
N LEU A 218 -8.19 -7.81 7.32
CA LEU A 218 -7.52 -8.12 6.05
C LEU A 218 -6.84 -9.50 6.12
N CYS A 219 -7.39 -10.47 5.40
CA CYS A 219 -7.09 -11.90 5.52
C CYS A 219 -6.07 -12.44 4.51
N ASN A 220 -5.77 -11.72 3.43
CA ASN A 220 -4.82 -12.15 2.38
C ASN A 220 -3.41 -11.54 2.48
N LEU A 221 -3.07 -10.96 3.64
CA LEU A 221 -1.67 -10.61 3.93
C LEU A 221 -0.83 -11.88 4.12
N LYS A 222 0.43 -11.83 3.68
CA LYS A 222 1.40 -12.87 4.02
C LYS A 222 1.63 -12.86 5.55
N PRO A 223 1.49 -13.99 6.27
CA PRO A 223 1.68 -14.01 7.71
C PRO A 223 3.07 -13.52 8.14
N VAL A 224 3.11 -12.71 9.19
CA VAL A 224 4.33 -12.05 9.71
C VAL A 224 4.53 -12.45 11.16
N LYS A 225 5.77 -12.82 11.54
CA LYS A 225 6.11 -13.01 12.94
C LYS A 225 6.45 -11.68 13.61
N MET A 226 5.72 -11.32 14.67
CA MET A 226 6.05 -10.21 15.54
C MET A 226 6.40 -10.78 16.92
N ARG A 227 7.64 -10.54 17.36
CA ARG A 227 8.17 -10.97 18.68
C ARG A 227 7.85 -12.43 19.03
N GLY A 228 8.00 -13.33 18.06
CA GLY A 228 7.83 -14.78 18.24
C GLY A 228 6.46 -15.33 17.80
N ILE A 229 5.38 -14.56 17.97
CA ILE A 229 4.02 -14.95 17.60
C ILE A 229 3.76 -14.63 16.11
N LEU A 230 3.00 -15.48 15.43
CA LEU A 230 2.61 -15.31 14.02
C LEU A 230 1.29 -14.51 13.94
N SER A 231 1.28 -13.41 13.20
CA SER A 231 0.06 -12.68 12.83
C SER A 231 -0.38 -13.09 11.42
N GLU A 232 -1.61 -13.57 11.29
CA GLU A 232 -2.21 -14.15 10.08
C GLU A 232 -3.25 -13.22 9.42
N GLY A 233 -3.29 -11.98 9.87
CA GLY A 233 -4.14 -10.92 9.35
C GLY A 233 -3.78 -9.58 9.99
N MET A 234 -4.63 -8.57 9.74
CA MET A 234 -4.54 -7.23 10.33
C MET A 234 -5.95 -6.68 10.54
N VAL A 235 -6.23 -6.17 11.74
CA VAL A 235 -7.48 -5.45 12.03
C VAL A 235 -7.44 -4.06 11.37
N MET A 236 -8.50 -3.72 10.66
CA MET A 236 -8.64 -2.44 9.97
C MET A 236 -9.15 -1.35 10.92
N CYS A 237 -8.44 -0.24 10.94
CA CYS A 237 -8.69 0.90 11.82
C CYS A 237 -8.65 2.20 11.00
N ALA A 238 -9.49 3.16 11.36
CA ALA A 238 -9.29 4.55 10.96
C ALA A 238 -8.16 5.15 11.81
N SER A 239 -7.19 5.81 11.19
CA SER A 239 -6.12 6.53 11.88
C SER A 239 -6.13 8.01 11.51
N SER A 240 -5.84 8.84 12.51
CA SER A 240 -5.59 10.28 12.40
C SER A 240 -4.33 10.60 13.22
N THR A 241 -3.85 11.84 13.17
CA THR A 241 -2.59 12.25 13.83
C THR A 241 -2.49 11.81 15.30
N ASP A 242 -3.61 11.92 16.04
CA ASP A 242 -3.64 11.73 17.50
C ASP A 242 -4.55 10.57 17.96
N LYS A 243 -5.29 9.92 17.05
CA LYS A 243 -6.30 8.91 17.40
C LYS A 243 -6.34 7.74 16.40
N ILE A 244 -6.58 6.55 16.92
CA ILE A 244 -6.87 5.34 16.14
C ILE A 244 -8.19 4.76 16.65
N GLU A 245 -9.11 4.42 15.73
CA GLU A 245 -10.40 3.80 16.04
C GLU A 245 -10.61 2.56 15.16
N VAL A 246 -11.13 1.48 15.75
CA VAL A 246 -11.37 0.21 15.05
C VAL A 246 -12.62 0.32 14.16
N LEU A 247 -12.51 -0.08 12.89
CA LEU A 247 -13.65 -0.09 11.97
C LEU A 247 -14.68 -1.10 12.46
N SER A 248 -15.86 -0.60 12.80
CA SER A 248 -16.95 -1.37 13.37
C SER A 248 -17.99 -1.66 12.28
N PRO A 249 -18.30 -2.94 11.97
CA PRO A 249 -19.26 -3.31 10.93
C PRO A 249 -20.71 -3.09 11.38
N PRO A 250 -21.71 -3.18 10.47
CA PRO A 250 -23.11 -3.10 10.84
C PRO A 250 -23.52 -4.24 11.78
N GLU A 251 -24.51 -3.98 12.65
CA GLU A 251 -24.91 -4.87 13.77
C GLU A 251 -25.32 -6.29 13.35
N ASN A 252 -25.78 -6.48 12.11
CA ASN A 252 -26.22 -7.77 11.56
C ASN A 252 -25.11 -8.55 10.82
N ALA A 253 -23.86 -8.07 10.86
CA ALA A 253 -22.74 -8.72 10.17
C ALA A 253 -22.28 -9.99 10.89
N MET A 254 -22.02 -11.04 10.13
CA MET A 254 -21.58 -12.35 10.64
C MET A 254 -20.08 -12.58 10.41
N PRO A 255 -19.39 -13.32 11.29
CA PRO A 255 -18.01 -13.75 11.07
C PRO A 255 -17.86 -14.47 9.72
N GLY A 256 -16.94 -13.98 8.88
CA GLY A 256 -16.68 -14.49 7.54
C GLY A 256 -17.39 -13.76 6.40
N ASP A 257 -18.30 -12.82 6.67
CA ASP A 257 -18.89 -11.97 5.63
C ASP A 257 -17.80 -11.17 4.89
N LEU A 258 -17.88 -11.12 3.56
CA LEU A 258 -16.94 -10.40 2.68
C LEU A 258 -17.38 -8.95 2.48
N ILE A 259 -16.42 -8.01 2.44
CA ILE A 259 -16.65 -6.58 2.14
C ILE A 259 -16.29 -6.26 0.68
#